data_AF-A0A1X2I0I9-F1
#
_entry.id   AF-A0A1X2I0I9-F1
#
_cell.length_a   1.000
_cell.length_b   1.000
_cell.length_c   1.000
_cell.angle_alpha   90.00
_cell.angle_beta   90.00
_cell.angle_gamma   90.00
#
_symmetry.space_group_name_H-M   'P 1'
#
loop_
_entity.id
_entity.type
_entity.pdbx_description
1 polymer ?
#
loop_
_entity_poly.entity_id
_entity_poly.type
_entity_poly.pdbx_seq_one_letter_code
_entity_poly.pdbx_strand_id
1 'polypeptide(L)'
;MRRCLSKRTFLEMMLHTKTSQVEDRFHAILPLATKYRRFIKNRDTISNLGVSNMLSVRLQLMEWVDLKDRLVLLFNEHQPTPAACPFLPTYATHFKAIQPGLTKLLTQYKSQCNFDINAEEGEDGNGNNNTSGGGSGVRLVRTGKLDELWLCPRMYCERQVNPNGKLSSFNHLWHDLGMDPAKDLLHAVSIPLFINDDIKDCSTNRLLTLDLPLLGSWEKNIWIMYPFDANSKEFKMCSMESQKQTLPKGFRVY
;
A
#
# COMPACT_ATOMS: atom_id res chain seq x y z
N MET A 1 21.01 12.12 -32.72
CA MET A 1 20.20 12.39 -31.51
C MET A 1 20.63 11.45 -30.39
N ARG A 2 21.36 11.93 -29.37
CA ARG A 2 21.60 11.14 -28.16
C ARG A 2 20.31 11.11 -27.36
N ARG A 3 19.57 10.01 -27.39
CA ARG A 3 18.47 9.76 -26.45
C ARG A 3 19.08 9.75 -25.06
N CYS A 4 18.90 10.82 -24.29
CA CYS A 4 19.09 10.75 -22.85
C CYS A 4 18.13 9.68 -22.34
N LEU A 5 18.64 8.52 -21.94
CA LEU A 5 17.90 7.58 -21.12
C LEU A 5 17.46 8.36 -19.88
N SER A 6 16.17 8.64 -19.77
CA SER A 6 15.65 9.16 -18.51
C SER A 6 16.06 8.17 -17.42
N LYS A 7 16.64 8.67 -16.33
CA LYS A 7 17.03 7.82 -15.20
C LYS A 7 15.74 7.24 -14.61
N ARG A 8 15.39 6.02 -15.02
CA ARG A 8 14.27 5.29 -14.46
C ARG A 8 14.62 4.81 -13.07
N THR A 9 13.65 4.83 -12.16
CA THR A 9 13.84 4.30 -10.82
C THR A 9 13.92 2.77 -10.85
N PHE A 10 14.46 2.15 -9.79
CA PHE A 10 14.49 0.69 -9.65
C PHE A 10 13.11 0.05 -9.83
N LEU A 11 12.10 0.61 -9.13
CA LEU A 11 10.73 0.12 -9.23
C LEU A 11 10.16 0.29 -10.65
N GLU A 12 10.44 1.41 -11.33
CA GLU A 12 10.00 1.63 -12.72
C GLU A 12 10.62 0.62 -13.67
N MET A 13 11.91 0.33 -13.49
CA MET A 13 12.57 -0.70 -14.27
C MET A 13 11.91 -2.06 -13.99
N MET A 14 11.71 -2.44 -12.72
CA MET A 14 11.12 -3.75 -12.38
C MET A 14 9.69 -3.91 -12.91
N LEU A 15 8.85 -2.87 -12.82
CA LEU A 15 7.44 -2.96 -13.18
C LEU A 15 7.17 -2.72 -14.67
N HIS A 16 7.93 -1.85 -15.35
CA HIS A 16 7.61 -1.43 -16.73
C HIS A 16 8.53 -2.00 -17.83
N THR A 17 9.62 -2.68 -17.49
CA THR A 17 10.51 -3.26 -18.52
C THR A 17 9.79 -4.37 -19.28
N LYS A 18 9.79 -4.36 -20.61
CA LYS A 18 9.22 -5.45 -21.41
C LYS A 18 10.30 -6.51 -21.63
N THR A 19 10.30 -7.55 -20.81
CA THR A 19 11.11 -8.77 -20.99
C THR A 19 10.22 -9.93 -21.42
N SER A 20 10.78 -10.91 -22.12
CA SER A 20 10.08 -12.14 -22.51
C SER A 20 9.68 -12.98 -21.31
N GLN A 21 10.57 -13.09 -20.31
CA GLN A 21 10.28 -13.74 -19.03
C GLN A 21 10.32 -12.72 -17.90
N VAL A 22 9.43 -12.87 -16.93
CA VAL A 22 9.32 -11.94 -15.80
C VAL A 22 10.54 -12.05 -14.87
N GLU A 23 11.09 -13.25 -14.73
CA GLU A 23 12.29 -13.53 -13.94
C GLU A 23 13.54 -12.81 -14.46
N ASP A 24 13.66 -12.64 -15.79
CA ASP A 24 14.78 -11.90 -16.42
C ASP A 24 14.93 -10.48 -15.86
N ARG A 25 13.84 -9.87 -15.42
CA ARG A 25 13.85 -8.54 -14.81
C ARG A 25 14.70 -8.52 -13.55
N PHE A 26 14.58 -9.54 -12.71
CA PHE A 26 15.38 -9.64 -11.49
C PHE A 26 16.85 -9.82 -11.82
N HIS A 27 17.18 -10.67 -12.80
CA HIS A 27 18.57 -10.86 -13.22
C HIS A 27 19.19 -9.61 -13.86
N ALA A 28 18.41 -8.83 -14.61
CA ALA A 28 18.91 -7.65 -15.32
C ALA A 28 18.94 -6.38 -14.47
N ILE A 29 17.97 -6.20 -13.58
CA ILE A 29 17.70 -4.90 -12.93
C ILE A 29 18.19 -4.89 -11.48
N LEU A 30 17.98 -5.97 -10.74
CA LEU A 30 18.33 -6.02 -9.32
C LEU A 30 19.84 -5.87 -9.06
N PRO A 31 20.77 -6.39 -9.90
CA PRO A 31 22.19 -6.10 -9.76
C PRO A 31 22.55 -4.61 -9.93
N LEU A 32 21.74 -3.85 -10.66
CA LEU A 32 21.91 -2.41 -10.87
C LEU A 32 21.42 -1.58 -9.68
N ALA A 33 20.55 -2.15 -8.84
CA ALA A 33 19.99 -1.50 -7.66
C ALA A 33 20.90 -1.71 -6.44
N THR A 34 21.82 -0.78 -6.22
CA THR A 34 22.78 -0.82 -5.09
C THR A 34 22.13 -1.12 -3.74
N LYS A 35 20.96 -0.53 -3.48
CA LYS A 35 20.15 -0.70 -2.26
C LYS A 35 19.59 -2.12 -2.06
N TYR A 36 19.28 -2.84 -3.14
CA TYR A 36 18.55 -4.12 -3.10
C TYR A 36 19.34 -5.31 -3.61
N ARG A 37 20.57 -5.08 -4.04
CA ARG A 37 21.47 -6.11 -4.57
C ARG A 37 21.65 -7.30 -3.63
N ARG A 38 21.59 -7.09 -2.31
CA ARG A 38 21.74 -8.13 -1.27
C ARG A 38 20.72 -9.27 -1.35
N PHE A 39 19.59 -9.06 -2.02
CA PHE A 39 18.56 -10.10 -2.18
C PHE A 39 18.94 -11.16 -3.23
N ILE A 40 19.95 -10.92 -4.08
CA ILE A 40 20.54 -11.95 -4.93
C ILE A 40 21.77 -12.50 -4.24
N LYS A 41 21.65 -13.71 -3.70
CA LYS A 41 22.81 -14.47 -3.22
C LYS A 41 23.41 -15.27 -4.37
N ASN A 42 22.58 -16.09 -5.03
CA ASN A 42 22.99 -17.00 -6.12
C ASN A 42 22.01 -16.92 -7.31
N ARG A 43 22.41 -17.45 -8.49
CA ARG A 43 21.57 -17.47 -9.70
C ARG A 43 20.23 -18.18 -9.49
N ASP A 44 20.23 -19.26 -8.70
CA ASP A 44 19.02 -20.06 -8.42
C ASP A 44 18.07 -19.40 -7.42
N THR A 45 18.51 -18.32 -6.75
CA THR A 45 17.67 -17.60 -5.76
C THR A 45 16.38 -17.13 -6.40
N ILE A 46 16.43 -16.62 -7.63
CA ILE A 46 15.27 -16.05 -8.32
C ILE A 46 14.32 -17.15 -8.80
N SER A 47 14.85 -18.23 -9.38
CA SER A 47 14.06 -19.37 -9.84
C SER A 47 13.31 -20.06 -8.69
N ASN A 48 13.89 -20.07 -7.49
CA ASN A 48 13.25 -20.63 -6.29
C ASN A 48 12.12 -19.76 -5.71
N LEU A 49 11.98 -18.49 -6.13
CA LEU A 49 10.89 -17.61 -5.66
C LEU A 49 9.56 -17.89 -6.37
N GLY A 50 9.57 -18.62 -7.49
CA GLY A 50 8.37 -18.94 -8.26
C GLY A 50 7.71 -17.72 -8.92
N VAL A 51 8.51 -16.72 -9.31
CA VAL A 51 8.00 -15.46 -9.88
C VAL A 51 7.57 -15.65 -11.34
N SER A 52 6.33 -16.08 -11.54
CA SER A 52 5.78 -16.43 -12.85
C SER A 52 5.03 -15.29 -13.54
N ASN A 53 4.62 -14.25 -12.81
CA ASN A 53 3.76 -13.18 -13.33
C ASN A 53 3.97 -11.83 -12.61
N MET A 54 3.42 -10.75 -13.16
CA MET A 54 3.59 -9.40 -12.58
C MET A 54 2.99 -9.20 -11.18
N LEU A 55 2.02 -10.03 -10.79
CA LEU A 55 1.48 -10.04 -9.44
C LEU A 55 2.54 -10.58 -8.47
N SER A 56 3.15 -11.73 -8.77
CA SER A 56 4.24 -12.30 -7.96
C SER A 56 5.45 -11.37 -7.87
N VAL A 57 5.76 -10.58 -8.92
CA VAL A 57 6.79 -9.53 -8.85
C VAL A 57 6.45 -8.48 -7.79
N ARG A 58 5.21 -7.98 -7.80
CA ARG A 58 4.78 -6.91 -6.89
C ARG A 58 4.76 -7.38 -5.44
N LEU A 59 4.28 -8.60 -5.19
CA LEU A 59 4.33 -9.22 -3.87
C LEU A 59 5.78 -9.36 -3.40
N GLN A 60 6.67 -9.87 -4.26
CA GLN A 60 8.09 -10.01 -3.92
C GLN A 60 8.77 -8.66 -3.65
N LEU A 61 8.46 -7.63 -4.44
CA LEU A 61 8.95 -6.27 -4.21
C LEU A 61 8.42 -5.72 -2.88
N MET A 62 7.14 -5.93 -2.56
CA MET A 62 6.56 -5.48 -1.28
C MET A 62 7.30 -6.09 -0.08
N GLU A 63 7.77 -7.34 -0.19
CA GLU A 63 8.61 -7.97 0.84
C GLU A 63 10.02 -7.37 0.91
N TRP A 64 10.67 -7.13 -0.23
CA TRP A 64 12.10 -6.78 -0.28
C TRP A 64 12.42 -5.29 -0.11
N VAL A 65 11.52 -4.41 -0.56
CA VAL A 65 11.81 -2.98 -0.59
C VAL A 65 11.55 -2.31 0.75
N ASP A 66 12.18 -1.17 0.98
CA ASP A 66 11.99 -0.40 2.20
C ASP A 66 10.62 0.28 2.24
N LEU A 67 10.26 0.87 3.38
CA LEU A 67 8.96 1.51 3.55
C LEU A 67 8.67 2.61 2.51
N LYS A 68 9.67 3.40 2.10
CA LYS A 68 9.50 4.44 1.07
C LYS A 68 9.03 3.81 -0.25
N ASP A 69 9.73 2.78 -0.69
CA ASP A 69 9.42 2.10 -1.94
C ASP A 69 8.13 1.27 -1.82
N ARG A 70 7.77 0.75 -0.64
CA ARG A 70 6.45 0.13 -0.37
C ARG A 70 5.32 1.14 -0.51
N LEU A 71 5.48 2.35 0.03
CA LEU A 71 4.50 3.43 -0.12
C LEU A 71 4.35 3.85 -1.58
N VAL A 72 5.44 3.88 -2.35
CA VAL A 72 5.37 4.11 -3.81
C VAL A 72 4.61 3.00 -4.53
N LEU A 73 4.79 1.73 -4.14
CA LEU A 73 4.02 0.61 -4.69
C LEU A 73 2.52 0.68 -4.32
N LEU A 74 2.19 1.25 -3.16
CA LEU A 74 0.83 1.32 -2.63
C LEU A 74 0.05 2.53 -3.17
N PHE A 75 0.64 3.72 -3.08
CA PHE A 75 0.07 5.00 -3.51
C PHE A 75 0.46 5.29 -4.97
N ASN A 76 -0.25 4.65 -5.90
CA ASN A 76 -0.07 4.83 -7.34
C ASN A 76 -1.18 5.68 -7.97
N GLU A 77 -0.87 6.33 -9.10
CA GLU A 77 -1.70 7.38 -9.74
C GLU A 77 -3.14 6.94 -10.10
N HIS A 78 -3.34 5.64 -10.32
CA HIS A 78 -4.64 5.08 -10.71
C HIS A 78 -5.30 4.46 -9.49
N GLN A 79 -5.98 5.27 -8.68
CA GLN A 79 -7.02 4.72 -7.82
C GLN A 79 -8.13 4.13 -8.73
N PRO A 80 -8.69 2.96 -8.39
CA PRO A 80 -9.77 2.37 -9.18
C PRO A 80 -10.89 3.39 -9.33
N THR A 81 -11.45 3.52 -10.53
CA THR A 81 -12.68 4.30 -10.70
C THR A 81 -13.83 3.56 -10.03
N PRO A 82 -14.88 4.26 -9.55
CA PRO A 82 -16.05 3.63 -8.91
C PRO A 82 -16.78 2.56 -9.75
N ALA A 83 -16.48 2.49 -11.06
CA ALA A 83 -17.02 1.49 -11.97
C ALA A 83 -16.20 0.19 -12.03
N ALA A 84 -15.04 0.12 -11.39
CA ALA A 84 -14.20 -1.07 -11.35
C ALA A 84 -14.63 -2.02 -10.22
N CYS A 85 -14.67 -3.31 -10.52
CA CYS A 85 -15.00 -4.36 -9.56
C CYS A 85 -14.00 -4.34 -8.39
N PRO A 86 -14.47 -4.43 -7.13
CA PRO A 86 -13.61 -4.35 -5.95
C PRO A 86 -12.84 -5.65 -5.75
N PHE A 87 -11.71 -5.84 -6.46
CA PHE A 87 -10.92 -7.04 -6.26
C PHE A 87 -9.42 -6.83 -6.19
N LEU A 88 -8.87 -7.53 -5.19
CA LEU A 88 -7.50 -7.55 -4.70
C LEU A 88 -7.02 -6.18 -4.21
N PRO A 89 -6.16 -6.14 -3.18
CA PRO A 89 -5.69 -4.88 -2.69
C PRO A 89 -4.89 -4.28 -3.83
N THR A 90 -5.25 -3.06 -4.21
CA THR A 90 -4.99 -2.58 -5.57
C THR A 90 -3.50 -2.40 -5.87
N TYR A 91 -2.62 -2.56 -4.88
CA TYR A 91 -1.17 -2.67 -5.05
C TYR A 91 -0.75 -3.93 -5.81
N ALA A 92 -1.55 -4.99 -5.77
CA ALA A 92 -1.30 -6.29 -6.36
C ALA A 92 -1.71 -6.36 -7.85
N THR A 93 -2.53 -5.41 -8.31
CA THR A 93 -3.01 -5.40 -9.70
C THR A 93 -1.96 -4.86 -10.66
N HIS A 94 -1.82 -5.52 -11.80
CA HIS A 94 -0.66 -5.35 -12.67
C HIS A 94 -0.64 -4.04 -13.47
N PHE A 95 -1.75 -3.28 -13.47
CA PHE A 95 -2.00 -2.14 -14.34
C PHE A 95 -1.55 -0.77 -13.79
N LYS A 96 -1.03 -0.71 -12.55
CA LYS A 96 -0.68 0.58 -11.95
C LYS A 96 0.75 1.01 -12.26
N ALA A 97 0.88 2.18 -12.90
CA ALA A 97 2.17 2.84 -13.08
C ALA A 97 2.59 3.55 -11.79
N ILE A 98 3.89 3.51 -11.51
CA ILE A 98 4.52 4.28 -10.42
C ILE A 98 4.30 5.75 -10.66
N GLN A 99 3.89 6.46 -9.61
CA GLN A 99 3.66 7.89 -9.68
C GLN A 99 4.99 8.66 -9.69
N PRO A 100 5.34 9.34 -10.80
CA PRO A 100 6.61 10.06 -10.88
C PRO A 100 6.67 11.16 -9.82
N GLY A 101 7.84 11.31 -9.18
CA GLY A 101 8.07 12.34 -8.17
C GLY A 101 7.62 11.99 -6.74
N LEU A 102 6.85 10.91 -6.54
CA LEU A 102 6.40 10.52 -5.20
C LEU A 102 7.56 10.21 -4.24
N THR A 103 8.59 9.50 -4.70
CA THR A 103 9.80 9.24 -3.89
C THR A 103 10.49 10.53 -3.45
N LYS A 104 10.48 11.57 -4.30
CA LYS A 104 11.05 12.88 -3.97
C LYS A 104 10.21 13.54 -2.86
N LEU A 105 8.89 13.48 -2.95
CA LEU A 105 7.98 14.01 -1.93
C LEU A 105 8.10 13.28 -0.59
N LEU A 106 8.16 11.95 -0.59
CA LEU A 106 8.38 11.16 0.63
C LEU A 106 9.70 11.52 1.32
N THR A 107 10.70 11.96 0.55
CA THR A 107 11.99 12.43 1.08
C THR A 107 11.88 13.87 1.58
N GLN A 108 11.23 14.75 0.82
CA GLN A 108 11.07 16.17 1.13
C GLN A 108 10.16 16.41 2.35
N TYR A 109 9.07 15.66 2.46
CA TYR A 109 8.02 15.81 3.47
C TYR A 109 7.99 14.63 4.45
N LYS A 110 9.17 14.04 4.74
CA LYS A 110 9.33 12.85 5.60
C LYS A 110 8.63 13.00 6.96
N SER A 111 8.72 14.18 7.59
CA SER A 111 8.12 14.46 8.91
C SER A 111 6.60 14.56 8.89
N GLN A 112 6.01 14.87 7.73
CA GLN A 112 4.57 15.04 7.53
C GLN A 112 3.92 13.76 6.99
N CYS A 113 4.72 12.74 6.64
CA CYS A 113 4.20 11.46 6.20
C CYS A 113 3.42 10.79 7.34
N ASN A 114 2.29 10.21 6.97
CA ASN A 114 1.41 9.49 7.86
C ASN A 114 1.93 8.10 8.27
N PHE A 115 3.08 7.71 7.73
CA PHE A 115 3.78 6.46 8.04
C PHE A 115 5.19 6.79 8.55
N ASP A 116 5.73 5.96 9.45
CA ASP A 116 7.04 6.21 10.02
C ASP A 116 8.18 5.76 9.11
N ILE A 117 8.55 6.63 8.17
CA ILE A 117 9.65 6.43 7.22
C ILE A 117 11.03 6.37 7.92
N ASN A 118 11.14 6.76 9.20
CA ASN A 118 12.42 6.75 9.93
C ASN A 118 12.74 5.41 10.59
N ALA A 119 11.77 4.50 10.71
CA ALA A 119 11.89 3.32 11.55
C ALA A 119 12.91 2.26 11.06
N GLU A 120 13.44 2.38 9.83
CA GLU A 120 14.27 1.34 9.20
C GLU A 120 15.68 1.78 8.76
N GLU A 121 16.34 2.67 9.49
CA GLU A 121 17.81 2.85 9.39
C GLU A 121 18.58 2.16 10.54
N GLY A 122 17.93 1.25 11.27
CA GLY A 122 18.61 0.30 12.14
C GLY A 122 19.00 -0.96 11.36
N GLU A 123 20.25 -1.04 10.92
CA GLU A 123 20.86 -2.34 10.61
C GLU A 123 20.78 -3.19 11.87
N ASP A 124 19.94 -4.22 11.91
CA ASP A 124 20.22 -5.41 12.69
C ASP A 124 19.45 -6.60 12.13
N GLY A 125 20.21 -7.47 11.47
CA GLY A 125 19.78 -8.82 11.19
C GLY A 125 19.79 -9.64 12.47
N ASN A 126 18.62 -9.97 13.00
CA ASN A 126 18.43 -11.26 13.62
C ASN A 126 16.95 -11.61 13.66
N GLY A 127 16.58 -12.65 12.92
CA GLY A 127 15.22 -13.18 12.90
C GLY A 127 14.88 -13.77 14.26
N ASN A 128 14.09 -13.07 15.06
CA ASN A 128 13.26 -13.71 16.06
C ASN A 128 11.85 -13.15 15.95
N ASN A 129 11.00 -13.92 15.29
CA ASN A 129 9.56 -13.68 15.20
C ASN A 129 8.96 -13.85 16.59
N ASN A 130 8.84 -12.78 17.36
CA ASN A 130 7.86 -12.62 18.43
C ASN A 130 7.70 -11.12 18.75
N THR A 131 6.72 -10.53 18.05
CA THR A 131 5.83 -9.44 18.48
C THR A 131 6.14 -8.70 19.79
N SER A 132 6.60 -7.45 19.67
CA SER A 132 6.06 -6.30 20.42
C SER A 132 6.84 -5.02 20.06
N GLY A 133 6.37 -4.30 19.05
CA GLY A 133 6.91 -2.98 18.71
C GLY A 133 6.03 -2.34 17.66
N GLY A 134 5.23 -1.35 18.08
CA GLY A 134 4.28 -0.62 17.25
C GLY A 134 4.96 0.19 16.14
N GLY A 135 5.42 -0.49 15.11
CA GLY A 135 5.97 0.16 13.93
C GLY A 135 4.82 0.62 13.04
N SER A 136 4.54 1.92 13.06
CA SER A 136 3.74 2.58 12.02
C SER A 136 4.36 2.28 10.66
N GLY A 137 3.67 1.54 9.79
CA GLY A 137 4.27 1.09 8.54
C GLY A 137 3.35 0.26 7.65
N VAL A 138 3.90 -0.18 6.53
CA VAL A 138 3.28 -1.06 5.54
C VAL A 138 4.03 -2.39 5.55
N ARG A 139 3.32 -3.48 5.79
CA ARG A 139 3.90 -4.83 5.91
C ARG A 139 3.05 -5.85 5.17
N LEU A 140 3.71 -6.83 4.55
CA LEU A 140 3.06 -8.02 4.07
C LEU A 140 3.20 -9.11 5.13
N VAL A 141 2.10 -9.72 5.55
CA VAL A 141 2.07 -10.80 6.55
C VAL A 141 1.45 -12.02 5.89
N ARG A 142 2.16 -13.14 5.93
CA ARG A 142 1.65 -14.40 5.39
C ARG A 142 0.88 -15.16 6.48
N THR A 143 -0.44 -15.20 6.36
CA THR A 143 -1.31 -15.95 7.27
C THR A 143 -1.82 -17.20 6.55
N GLY A 144 -1.17 -18.33 6.80
CA GLY A 144 -1.47 -19.59 6.11
C GLY A 144 -1.08 -19.52 4.62
N LYS A 145 -2.09 -19.53 3.74
CA LYS A 145 -1.90 -19.50 2.26
C LYS A 145 -2.13 -18.13 1.62
N LEU A 146 -2.54 -17.14 2.41
CA LEU A 146 -2.87 -15.80 1.91
C LEU A 146 -1.82 -14.80 2.39
N ASP A 147 -1.45 -13.89 1.49
CA ASP A 147 -0.65 -12.72 1.84
C ASP A 147 -1.63 -11.59 2.23
N GLU A 148 -1.47 -11.06 3.44
CA GLU A 148 -2.30 -10.01 4.01
C GLU A 148 -1.50 -8.71 4.10
N LEU A 149 -2.07 -7.59 3.65
CA LEU A 149 -1.41 -6.28 3.78
C LEU A 149 -1.82 -5.63 5.10
N TRP A 150 -0.84 -5.34 5.94
CA TRP A 150 -1.02 -4.58 7.18
C TRP A 150 -0.61 -3.12 6.99
N LEU A 151 -1.54 -2.22 7.26
CA LEU A 151 -1.34 -0.77 7.25
C LEU A 151 -1.45 -0.20 8.66
N CYS A 152 -0.41 0.47 9.13
CA CYS A 152 -0.41 1.13 10.44
C CYS A 152 -0.10 2.63 10.28
N PRO A 153 -1.02 3.43 9.72
CA PRO A 153 -0.84 4.88 9.66
C PRO A 153 -0.95 5.51 11.05
N ARG A 154 -0.46 6.74 11.21
CA ARG A 154 -0.61 7.52 12.45
C ARG A 154 -2.03 8.06 12.58
N MET A 155 -2.60 8.52 11.47
CA MET A 155 -3.91 9.15 11.39
C MET A 155 -4.75 8.51 10.29
N TYR A 156 -6.06 8.58 10.44
CA TYR A 156 -7.01 8.19 9.40
C TYR A 156 -8.29 9.01 9.54
N CYS A 157 -9.01 9.12 8.44
CA CYS A 157 -10.33 9.74 8.36
C CYS A 157 -11.39 8.65 8.34
N GLU A 158 -12.43 8.76 9.16
CA GLU A 158 -13.49 7.75 9.22
C GLU A 158 -14.88 8.33 9.05
N ARG A 159 -15.73 7.55 8.37
CA ARG A 159 -17.15 7.77 8.23
C ARG A 159 -17.90 6.45 8.35
N GLN A 160 -18.97 6.45 9.13
CA GLN A 160 -19.91 5.34 9.15
C GLN A 160 -20.74 5.34 7.86
N VAL A 161 -20.79 4.20 7.17
CA VAL A 161 -21.59 4.04 5.96
C VAL A 161 -22.99 3.59 6.37
N ASN A 162 -24.00 4.43 6.13
CA ASN A 162 -25.38 4.05 6.40
C ASN A 162 -25.85 3.02 5.36
N PRO A 163 -26.22 1.80 5.76
CA PRO A 163 -26.61 0.73 4.83
C PRO A 163 -27.90 1.05 4.05
N ASN A 164 -28.72 2.00 4.54
CA ASN A 164 -30.02 2.36 3.95
C ASN A 164 -29.94 3.31 2.73
N GLY A 165 -28.75 3.70 2.28
CA GLY A 165 -28.58 4.46 1.03
C GLY A 165 -28.79 3.60 -0.22
N LYS A 166 -28.52 4.12 -1.43
CA LYS A 166 -28.49 3.41 -2.73
C LYS A 166 -27.42 2.28 -2.78
N LEU A 167 -27.34 1.44 -1.75
CA LEU A 167 -26.30 0.45 -1.48
C LEU A 167 -26.63 -0.94 -2.02
N SER A 168 -27.64 -1.10 -2.88
CA SER A 168 -27.92 -2.37 -3.56
C SER A 168 -26.70 -2.91 -4.32
N SER A 169 -25.72 -2.05 -4.63
CA SER A 169 -24.43 -2.43 -5.21
C SER A 169 -23.46 -3.13 -4.26
N PHE A 170 -23.65 -3.12 -2.93
CA PHE A 170 -22.65 -3.67 -1.99
C PHE A 170 -22.91 -5.11 -1.56
N ASN A 171 -24.03 -5.72 -1.93
CA ASN A 171 -24.39 -7.07 -1.47
C ASN A 171 -23.32 -8.13 -1.78
N HIS A 172 -22.64 -8.02 -2.93
CA HIS A 172 -21.53 -8.91 -3.28
C HIS A 172 -20.32 -8.70 -2.36
N LEU A 173 -20.06 -7.45 -1.98
CA LEU A 173 -18.93 -7.03 -1.16
C LEU A 173 -19.05 -7.54 0.28
N TRP A 174 -20.27 -7.58 0.83
CA TRP A 174 -20.54 -8.21 2.13
C TRP A 174 -20.18 -9.70 2.11
N HIS A 175 -20.63 -10.42 1.07
CA HIS A 175 -20.34 -11.84 0.90
C HIS A 175 -18.84 -12.10 0.75
N ASP A 176 -18.15 -11.34 -0.11
CA ASP A 176 -16.73 -11.52 -0.38
C ASP A 176 -15.85 -11.24 0.85
N LEU A 177 -16.29 -10.33 1.73
CA LEU A 177 -15.62 -10.05 2.99
C LEU A 177 -16.05 -10.95 4.15
N GLY A 178 -16.99 -11.88 3.92
CA GLY A 178 -17.55 -12.72 4.99
C GLY A 178 -18.27 -11.91 6.08
N MET A 179 -18.90 -10.80 5.69
CA MET A 179 -19.65 -9.91 6.57
C MET A 179 -21.16 -10.17 6.46
N ASP A 180 -21.85 -10.10 7.59
CA ASP A 180 -23.29 -10.22 7.73
C ASP A 180 -23.90 -8.80 7.74
N PRO A 181 -24.65 -8.39 6.70
CA PRO A 181 -25.21 -7.05 6.61
C PRO A 181 -26.22 -6.72 7.72
N ALA A 182 -26.74 -7.72 8.44
CA ALA A 182 -27.66 -7.51 9.57
C ALA A 182 -26.95 -7.31 10.91
N LYS A 183 -25.67 -7.71 11.03
CA LYS A 183 -24.93 -7.71 12.30
C LYS A 183 -23.70 -6.81 12.26
N ASP A 184 -22.98 -6.83 11.15
CA ASP A 184 -21.71 -6.12 11.03
C ASP A 184 -21.92 -4.69 10.56
N LEU A 185 -21.15 -3.77 11.13
CA LEU A 185 -21.13 -2.37 10.70
C LEU A 185 -20.07 -2.16 9.61
N LEU A 186 -20.46 -1.42 8.58
CA LEU A 186 -19.57 -1.03 7.48
C LEU A 186 -18.99 0.37 7.73
N HIS A 187 -17.68 0.47 7.65
CA HIS A 187 -16.92 1.69 7.84
C HIS A 187 -16.18 2.05 6.56
N ALA A 188 -16.26 3.33 6.19
CA ALA A 188 -15.43 3.93 5.16
C ALA A 188 -14.30 4.70 5.83
N VAL A 189 -13.06 4.31 5.54
CA VAL A 189 -11.85 4.91 6.10
C VAL A 189 -10.99 5.45 4.97
N SER A 190 -10.55 6.70 5.07
CA SER A 190 -9.53 7.26 4.18
C SER A 190 -8.22 7.41 4.95
N ILE A 191 -7.12 6.86 4.43
CA ILE A 191 -5.78 7.02 4.99
C ILE A 191 -4.99 8.00 4.12
N PRO A 192 -4.82 9.27 4.54
CA PRO A 192 -4.02 10.21 3.78
C PRO A 192 -2.53 9.84 3.86
N LEU A 193 -1.78 10.05 2.78
CA LEU A 193 -0.33 9.82 2.78
C LEU A 193 0.41 10.85 3.63
N PHE A 194 -0.10 12.09 3.68
CA PHE A 194 0.47 13.21 4.43
C PHE A 194 -0.60 13.79 5.36
N ILE A 195 -0.21 14.18 6.58
CA ILE A 195 -1.16 14.62 7.63
C ILE A 195 -1.45 16.13 7.57
N ASN A 196 -0.57 16.94 6.98
CA ASN A 196 -0.63 18.40 7.10
C ASN A 196 -1.06 19.10 5.79
N ASP A 197 -2.01 20.03 5.91
CA ASP A 197 -2.49 20.94 4.86
C ASP A 197 -1.57 22.16 4.62
N ASP A 198 -0.60 22.42 5.52
CA ASP A 198 0.34 23.56 5.40
C ASP A 198 1.35 23.44 4.25
N ILE A 199 1.27 22.38 3.43
CA ILE A 199 2.13 22.19 2.27
C ILE A 199 1.66 23.13 1.15
N LYS A 200 2.17 24.37 1.16
CA LYS A 200 1.80 25.45 0.22
C LYS A 200 2.40 25.34 -1.19
N ASP A 201 2.79 24.14 -1.64
CA ASP A 201 3.39 23.96 -2.96
C ASP A 201 2.33 23.61 -4.03
N CYS A 202 1.82 24.66 -4.68
CA CYS A 202 0.76 24.61 -5.69
C CYS A 202 1.03 23.65 -6.86
N SER A 203 2.28 23.29 -7.12
CA SER A 203 2.68 22.42 -8.24
C SER A 203 2.49 20.92 -7.95
N THR A 204 2.27 20.53 -6.69
CA THR A 204 2.21 19.13 -6.24
C THR A 204 0.91 18.74 -5.53
N ASN A 205 -0.11 19.62 -5.51
CA ASN A 205 -1.36 19.42 -4.80
C ASN A 205 -2.00 18.02 -4.99
N ARG A 206 -2.00 17.47 -6.22
CA ARG A 206 -2.57 16.12 -6.47
C ARG A 206 -1.83 14.98 -5.76
N LEU A 207 -0.54 15.13 -5.51
CA LEU A 207 0.28 14.14 -4.80
C LEU A 207 0.13 14.25 -3.28
N LEU A 208 -0.24 15.44 -2.80
CA LEU A 208 -0.42 15.74 -1.39
C LEU A 208 -1.79 15.26 -0.89
N THR A 209 -2.77 15.19 -1.80
CA THR A 209 -4.12 14.64 -1.55
C THR A 209 -4.20 13.13 -1.84
N LEU A 210 -3.07 12.42 -1.78
CA LEU A 210 -3.05 10.98 -2.01
C LEU A 210 -3.60 10.25 -0.79
N ASP A 211 -4.70 9.56 -0.99
CA ASP A 211 -5.40 8.82 0.05
C ASP A 211 -5.43 7.32 -0.28
N LEU A 212 -5.63 6.47 0.73
CA LEU A 212 -6.06 5.08 0.54
C LEU A 212 -7.48 4.94 1.07
N PRO A 213 -8.47 4.85 0.17
CA PRO A 213 -9.84 4.61 0.57
C PRO A 213 -10.02 3.12 0.87
N LEU A 214 -10.43 2.83 2.10
CA LEU A 214 -10.70 1.52 2.63
C LEU A 214 -12.18 1.39 3.01
N LEU A 215 -12.76 0.23 2.71
CA LEU A 215 -14.10 -0.13 3.13
C LEU A 215 -14.04 -1.46 3.86
N GLY A 216 -14.68 -1.56 5.03
CA GLY A 216 -14.55 -2.75 5.85
C GLY A 216 -15.20 -2.66 7.21
N SER A 217 -14.78 -3.55 8.12
CA SER A 217 -15.28 -3.64 9.49
C SER A 217 -14.14 -3.60 10.50
N TRP A 218 -14.27 -2.75 11.51
CA TRP A 218 -13.37 -2.69 12.65
C TRP A 218 -13.42 -3.94 13.52
N GLU A 219 -14.62 -4.47 13.75
CA GLU A 219 -14.84 -5.63 14.62
C GLU A 219 -14.11 -6.87 14.09
N LYS A 220 -14.19 -7.08 12.77
CA LYS A 220 -13.51 -8.20 12.11
C LYS A 220 -12.08 -7.87 11.67
N ASN A 221 -11.71 -6.60 11.67
CA ASN A 221 -10.51 -6.06 11.04
C ASN A 221 -10.30 -6.64 9.62
N ILE A 222 -11.30 -6.45 8.76
CA ILE A 222 -11.25 -6.88 7.36
C ILE A 222 -11.52 -5.65 6.53
N TRP A 223 -10.58 -5.31 5.67
CA TRP A 223 -10.62 -4.11 4.84
C TRP A 223 -10.29 -4.45 3.40
N ILE A 224 -10.90 -3.72 2.48
CA ILE A 224 -10.54 -3.73 1.07
C ILE A 224 -10.32 -2.31 0.59
N MET A 225 -9.51 -2.17 -0.46
CA MET A 225 -9.38 -0.90 -1.15
C MET A 225 -10.61 -0.66 -2.03
N TYR A 226 -11.44 0.31 -1.65
CA TYR A 226 -12.68 0.62 -2.35
C TYR A 226 -12.79 2.12 -2.60
N PRO A 227 -12.90 2.59 -3.85
CA PRO A 227 -12.95 4.02 -4.15
C PRO A 227 -14.30 4.61 -3.74
N PHE A 228 -14.28 5.70 -2.98
CA PHE A 228 -15.45 6.51 -2.64
C PHE A 228 -15.07 7.99 -2.65
N ASP A 229 -16.06 8.87 -2.83
CA ASP A 229 -15.83 10.32 -2.76
C ASP A 229 -15.51 10.73 -1.32
N ALA A 230 -14.21 10.90 -1.05
CA ALA A 230 -13.72 11.46 0.19
C ALA A 230 -13.88 12.99 0.18
N ASN A 231 -15.12 13.49 0.26
CA ASN A 231 -15.33 14.91 0.53
C ASN A 231 -14.87 15.22 1.97
N SER A 232 -13.70 15.85 2.09
CA SER A 232 -12.96 16.09 3.35
C SER A 232 -13.77 16.77 4.47
N LYS A 233 -14.86 17.46 4.13
CA LYS A 233 -15.71 18.17 5.11
C LYS A 233 -16.51 17.25 6.03
N GLU A 234 -16.69 15.98 5.68
CA GLU A 234 -17.50 15.03 6.47
C GLU A 234 -16.67 14.04 7.31
N PHE A 235 -15.34 14.06 7.17
CA PHE A 235 -14.48 13.10 7.86
C PHE A 235 -13.89 13.68 9.13
N LYS A 236 -14.02 12.93 10.22
CA LYS A 236 -13.27 13.21 11.45
C LYS A 236 -11.90 12.56 11.34
N MET A 237 -10.85 13.35 11.51
CA MET A 237 -9.48 12.85 11.62
C MET A 237 -9.30 12.18 12.99
N CYS A 238 -8.85 10.92 12.99
CA CYS A 238 -8.69 10.07 14.14
C CYS A 238 -7.22 9.63 14.25
N SER A 239 -6.66 9.63 15.46
CA SER A 239 -5.33 9.08 15.72
C SER A 239 -5.43 7.58 15.98
N MET A 240 -4.55 6.80 15.34
CA MET A 240 -4.44 5.36 15.53
C MET A 240 -4.04 4.99 16.97
N GLU A 241 -3.29 5.86 17.64
CA GLU A 241 -2.89 5.67 19.04
C GLU A 241 -4.01 5.99 20.03
N SER A 242 -4.93 6.90 19.65
CA SER A 242 -6.04 7.34 20.49
C SER A 242 -7.23 6.38 20.51
N GLN A 243 -7.21 5.34 19.67
CA GLN A 243 -8.26 4.34 19.68
C GLN A 243 -8.32 3.63 21.03
N LYS A 244 -9.55 3.42 21.52
CA LYS A 244 -9.80 2.61 22.73
C LYS A 244 -9.08 1.26 22.57
N GLN A 245 -8.51 0.74 23.65
CA GLN A 245 -7.66 -0.48 23.68
C GLN A 245 -8.29 -1.74 23.05
N THR A 246 -9.58 -1.70 22.68
CA THR A 246 -10.35 -2.78 22.08
C THR A 246 -10.16 -2.93 20.56
N LEU A 247 -9.62 -1.94 19.86
CA LEU A 247 -9.46 -2.01 18.39
C LEU A 247 -8.03 -2.45 17.97
N PRO A 248 -7.90 -3.11 16.82
CA PRO A 248 -6.59 -3.49 16.26
C PRO A 248 -5.71 -2.27 15.97
N LYS A 249 -4.40 -2.41 16.20
CA LYS A 249 -3.39 -1.38 15.89
C LYS A 249 -3.03 -1.34 14.40
N GLY A 250 -4.02 -1.15 13.54
CA GLY A 250 -3.85 -1.06 12.09
C GLY A 250 -4.93 -1.80 11.30
N PHE A 251 -4.85 -1.67 9.98
CA PHE A 251 -5.80 -2.22 9.03
C PHE A 251 -5.22 -3.47 8.37
N ARG A 252 -5.94 -4.59 8.49
CA ARG A 252 -5.66 -5.81 7.72
C ARG A 252 -6.45 -5.78 6.42
N VAL A 253 -5.74 -5.51 5.33
CA VAL A 253 -6.29 -5.31 3.99
C VAL A 253 -6.12 -6.57 3.14
N TYR A 254 -7.22 -6.98 2.50
CA TYR A 254 -7.34 -8.14 1.62
C TYR A 254 -7.46 -7.78 0.14
#